data_AF-A0A1W0E6V2-F1
#
_entry.id   AF-A0A1W0E6V2-F1
#
_cell.length_a   1.000
_cell.length_b   1.000
_cell.length_c   1.000
_cell.angle_alpha   90.00
_cell.angle_beta   90.00
_cell.angle_gamma   90.00
#
_symmetry.space_group_name_H-M   'P 1'
#
loop_
_entity.id
_entity.type
_entity.pdbx_description
1 polymer ?
#
loop_
_entity_poly.entity_id
_entity_poly.type
_entity_poly.pdbx_seq_one_letter_code
_entity_poly.pdbx_strand_id
1 'polypeptide(L)'
;MQCVSNCEMTVSKFKSVLTVISSLLTTASLIERGYEPYFMSLILPMFVLEYMPGMLANSVLQKFEITPVCAMLNLIGLFLGMFLYSQRVFLRVIGDLPVAGKIFTFLGFVHCRENTEKLVTWLIVKELTGIFIRKQLMAKSFRIRKSEAMNSFLCIFALYAVRTYGMSEKLVVAAIFAVPLVKIVSGFFGSLRARMIKKEEVVVKQQPEEEEKTTRKTARKNQ
;
A
#
# COMPACT_ATOMS: atom_id res chain seq x y z
N MET A 1 -10.55 -4.30 2.56
CA MET A 1 -10.75 -5.69 2.08
C MET A 1 -12.25 -5.82 1.88
N GLN A 2 -12.74 -5.94 0.64
CA GLN A 2 -14.13 -5.59 0.33
C GLN A 2 -15.10 -6.77 0.34
N CYS A 3 -16.35 -6.49 0.69
CA CYS A 3 -17.44 -7.46 0.72
C CYS A 3 -17.83 -7.88 -0.70
N VAL A 4 -17.14 -8.93 -1.15
CA VAL A 4 -17.45 -9.71 -2.34
C VAL A 4 -18.50 -10.76 -1.95
N SER A 5 -19.58 -10.82 -2.72
CA SER A 5 -20.61 -11.87 -2.63
C SER A 5 -20.09 -13.19 -3.21
N ASN A 6 -20.33 -14.28 -2.46
CA ASN A 6 -20.33 -15.69 -2.85
C ASN A 6 -19.24 -16.20 -3.81
N CYS A 7 -17.98 -15.78 -3.61
CA CYS A 7 -16.89 -16.71 -3.86
C CYS A 7 -16.66 -17.45 -2.55
N GLU A 8 -17.00 -18.73 -2.48
CA GLU A 8 -16.74 -19.60 -1.31
C GLU A 8 -15.25 -19.55 -0.96
N MET A 9 -14.88 -18.57 -0.15
CA MET A 9 -13.57 -18.48 0.44
C MET A 9 -13.66 -19.23 1.76
N THR A 10 -12.82 -20.25 1.91
CA THR A 10 -12.43 -20.89 3.18
C THR A 10 -11.93 -19.88 4.24
N VAL A 11 -11.82 -18.59 3.87
CA VAL A 11 -11.31 -17.43 4.63
C VAL A 11 -12.41 -16.65 5.39
N SER A 12 -13.64 -17.16 5.46
CA SER A 12 -14.78 -16.50 6.13
C SER A 12 -14.45 -15.96 7.54
N LYS A 13 -13.70 -16.72 8.35
CA LYS A 13 -13.37 -16.34 9.75
C LYS A 13 -12.41 -15.14 9.87
N PHE A 14 -11.48 -14.97 8.92
CA PHE A 14 -10.50 -13.87 8.97
C PHE A 14 -11.01 -12.59 8.30
N LYS A 15 -12.06 -12.69 7.47
CA LYS A 15 -12.62 -11.55 6.73
C LYS A 15 -13.02 -10.41 7.68
N SER A 16 -13.69 -10.72 8.79
CA SER A 16 -14.15 -9.71 9.75
C SER A 16 -13.01 -8.95 10.41
N VAL A 17 -11.98 -9.68 10.86
CA VAL A 17 -10.77 -9.11 11.48
C VAL A 17 -10.02 -8.22 10.50
N LEU A 18 -9.86 -8.68 9.25
CA LEU A 18 -9.18 -7.91 8.21
C LEU A 18 -9.97 -6.66 7.79
N THR A 19 -11.31 -6.71 7.82
CA THR A 19 -12.15 -5.51 7.61
C THR A 19 -11.91 -4.47 8.69
N VAL A 20 -11.93 -4.86 9.97
CA VAL A 20 -11.67 -3.95 11.10
C VAL A 20 -10.28 -3.31 10.97
N ILE A 21 -9.28 -4.12 10.63
CA ILE A 21 -7.89 -3.67 10.47
C ILE A 21 -7.71 -2.73 9.26
N SER A 22 -8.36 -3.04 8.13
CA SER A 22 -8.39 -2.16 6.95
C SER A 22 -8.98 -0.79 7.30
N SER A 23 -10.05 -0.78 8.07
CA SER A 23 -10.77 0.42 8.51
C SER A 23 -9.93 1.24 9.49
N LEU A 24 -9.25 0.58 10.42
CA LEU A 24 -8.30 1.19 11.35
C LEU A 24 -7.16 1.90 10.62
N LEU A 25 -6.52 1.24 9.66
CA LEU A 25 -5.42 1.83 8.89
C LEU A 25 -5.88 2.97 7.98
N THR A 26 -7.06 2.84 7.39
CA THR A 26 -7.66 3.91 6.59
C THR A 26 -7.93 5.13 7.45
N THR A 27 -8.45 4.92 8.65
CA THR A 27 -8.69 5.99 9.65
C THR A 27 -7.39 6.69 10.03
N ALA A 28 -6.35 5.93 10.38
CA ALA A 28 -5.03 6.48 10.69
C ALA A 28 -4.46 7.29 9.50
N SER A 29 -4.55 6.77 8.28
CA SER A 29 -4.10 7.48 7.08
C SER A 29 -4.88 8.76 6.78
N LEU A 30 -6.15 8.85 7.18
CA LEU A 30 -6.93 10.09 7.03
C LEU A 30 -6.45 11.13 8.03
N ILE A 31 -6.27 10.75 9.29
CA ILE A 31 -5.80 11.65 10.35
C ILE A 31 -4.37 12.16 10.05
N GLU A 32 -3.45 11.29 9.62
CA GLU A 32 -2.09 11.69 9.21
C GLU A 32 -2.06 12.71 8.07
N ARG A 33 -3.14 12.78 7.27
CA ARG A 33 -3.24 13.67 6.12
C ARG A 33 -4.01 14.97 6.42
N GLY A 34 -4.32 15.22 7.70
CA GLY A 34 -4.89 16.48 8.16
C GLY A 34 -6.39 16.49 8.38
N TYR A 35 -7.07 15.33 8.31
CA TYR A 35 -8.44 15.23 8.80
C TYR A 35 -8.44 15.26 10.32
N GLU A 36 -9.41 15.97 10.90
CA GLU A 36 -9.57 15.99 12.36
C GLU A 36 -9.95 14.59 12.88
N PRO A 37 -9.52 14.21 14.09
CA PRO A 37 -9.82 12.90 14.66
C PRO A 37 -11.24 12.83 15.26
N TYR A 38 -12.23 13.46 14.61
CA TYR A 38 -13.63 13.42 15.03
C TYR A 38 -14.45 12.49 14.15
N PHE A 39 -15.35 11.71 14.77
CA PHE A 39 -16.19 10.75 14.06
C PHE A 39 -16.93 11.35 12.86
N MET A 40 -17.56 12.51 13.03
CA MET A 40 -18.31 13.19 11.97
C MET A 40 -17.43 13.63 10.79
N SER A 41 -16.17 13.98 11.06
CA SER A 41 -15.23 14.37 10.01
C SER A 41 -14.64 13.18 9.24
N LEU A 42 -14.61 12.00 9.86
CA LEU A 42 -13.97 10.80 9.31
C LEU A 42 -14.96 9.80 8.69
N ILE A 43 -16.21 9.77 9.13
CA ILE A 43 -17.20 8.78 8.67
C ILE A 43 -17.39 8.84 7.15
N LEU A 44 -17.64 10.03 6.59
CA LEU A 44 -17.89 10.20 5.17
C LEU A 44 -16.67 9.82 4.31
N PRO A 45 -15.45 10.39 4.53
CA PRO A 45 -14.29 10.02 3.72
C PRO A 45 -13.93 8.53 3.87
N MET A 46 -14.15 7.93 5.04
CA MET A 46 -13.91 6.51 5.23
C MET A 46 -14.90 5.63 4.43
N PHE A 47 -16.20 5.92 4.48
CA PHE A 47 -17.21 5.19 3.70
C PHE A 47 -16.97 5.33 2.20
N VAL A 48 -16.63 6.54 1.75
CA VAL A 48 -16.31 6.82 0.34
C VAL A 48 -15.08 6.02 -0.11
N LEU A 49 -14.03 5.92 0.72
CA LEU A 49 -12.83 5.15 0.39
C LEU A 49 -13.09 3.63 0.34
N GLU A 50 -13.87 3.09 1.28
CA GLU A 50 -14.02 1.64 1.40
C GLU A 50 -15.05 1.08 0.40
N TYR A 51 -16.13 1.80 0.11
CA TYR A 51 -17.27 1.25 -0.63
C TYR A 51 -17.43 1.78 -2.06
N MET A 52 -17.21 3.07 -2.28
CA MET A 52 -17.48 3.70 -3.57
C MET A 52 -16.72 3.07 -4.76
N PRO A 53 -15.45 2.64 -4.62
CA PRO A 53 -14.76 1.93 -5.71
C PRO A 53 -15.44 0.61 -6.11
N GLY A 54 -15.95 -0.15 -5.12
CA GLY A 54 -16.66 -1.40 -5.37
C GLY A 54 -18.04 -1.16 -6.00
N MET A 55 -18.76 -0.15 -5.53
CA MET A 55 -20.06 0.25 -6.10
C MET A 55 -19.93 0.68 -7.56
N LEU A 56 -18.90 1.47 -7.90
CA LEU A 56 -18.69 1.89 -9.29
C LEU A 56 -18.25 0.73 -10.18
N ALA A 57 -17.44 -0.20 -9.66
CA ALA A 57 -17.05 -1.40 -10.39
C ALA A 57 -18.23 -2.35 -10.68
N ASN A 58 -19.32 -2.31 -9.91
CA ASN A 58 -20.53 -3.08 -10.20
C ASN A 58 -21.20 -2.75 -11.53
N SER A 59 -20.88 -1.62 -12.15
CA SER A 59 -21.28 -1.32 -13.54
C SER A 59 -20.77 -2.35 -14.55
N VAL A 60 -19.65 -3.03 -14.24
CA VAL A 60 -19.03 -4.07 -15.09
C VAL A 60 -19.48 -5.47 -14.69
N LEU A 61 -19.46 -5.76 -13.38
CA LEU A 61 -19.82 -7.05 -12.82
C LEU A 61 -20.43 -6.83 -11.44
N GLN A 62 -21.72 -7.16 -11.28
CA GLN A 62 -22.45 -7.03 -10.02
C GLN A 62 -21.93 -8.05 -8.99
N LYS A 63 -20.90 -7.66 -8.24
CA LYS A 63 -20.18 -8.57 -7.33
C LYS A 63 -19.95 -7.99 -5.94
N PHE A 64 -19.95 -6.67 -5.83
CA PHE A 64 -19.84 -5.97 -4.57
C PHE A 64 -21.23 -5.77 -3.95
N GLU A 65 -21.37 -6.15 -2.69
CA GLU A 65 -22.60 -5.94 -1.93
C GLU A 65 -22.25 -5.41 -0.54
N ILE A 66 -22.96 -4.36 -0.11
CA ILE A 66 -22.81 -3.83 1.24
C ILE A 66 -23.77 -4.59 2.13
N THR A 67 -23.24 -5.54 2.91
CA THR A 67 -24.03 -6.19 3.95
C THR A 67 -23.99 -5.36 5.25
N PRO A 68 -25.04 -5.41 6.10
CA PRO A 68 -25.07 -4.71 7.38
C PRO A 68 -23.88 -5.06 8.29
N VAL A 69 -23.43 -6.32 8.24
CA VAL A 69 -22.27 -6.80 8.98
C VAL A 69 -21.00 -6.07 8.55
N CYS A 70 -20.81 -5.85 7.24
CA CYS A 70 -19.66 -5.10 6.74
C CYS A 70 -19.68 -3.64 7.21
N ALA A 71 -20.85 -3.00 7.19
CA ALA A 71 -21.01 -1.64 7.71
C ALA A 71 -20.65 -1.55 9.21
N MET A 72 -21.16 -2.49 10.02
CA MET A 72 -20.87 -2.54 11.46
C MET A 72 -19.38 -2.77 11.75
N LEU A 73 -18.74 -3.71 11.06
CA LEU A 73 -17.30 -3.97 11.22
C LEU A 73 -16.44 -2.76 10.83
N ASN A 74 -16.85 -2.03 9.80
CA ASN A 74 -16.17 -0.83 9.37
C ASN A 74 -16.30 0.30 10.40
N LEU A 75 -17.49 0.48 10.99
CA LEU A 75 -17.70 1.40 12.11
C LEU A 75 -16.86 1.03 13.34
N ILE A 76 -16.81 -0.26 13.71
CA ILE A 76 -15.95 -0.74 14.81
C ILE A 76 -14.49 -0.38 14.53
N GLY A 77 -14.02 -0.63 13.29
CA GLY A 77 -12.65 -0.29 12.91
C GLY A 77 -12.37 1.22 12.86
N LEU A 78 -13.35 2.06 12.54
CA LEU A 78 -13.26 3.52 12.66
C LEU A 78 -13.06 3.95 14.11
N PHE A 79 -13.90 3.46 15.02
CA PHE A 79 -13.79 3.76 16.45
C PHE A 79 -12.44 3.31 17.02
N LEU A 80 -12.02 2.08 16.71
CA LEU A 80 -10.71 1.58 17.11
C LEU A 80 -9.57 2.38 16.49
N GLY A 81 -9.70 2.79 15.23
CA GLY A 81 -8.71 3.63 14.55
C GLY A 81 -8.53 4.99 15.21
N MET A 82 -9.62 5.66 15.58
CA MET A 82 -9.55 6.93 16.30
C MET A 82 -8.90 6.76 17.69
N PHE A 83 -9.27 5.71 18.43
CA PHE A 83 -8.71 5.43 19.76
C PHE A 83 -7.21 5.09 19.71
N LEU A 84 -6.84 4.17 18.82
CA LEU A 84 -5.48 3.64 18.70
C LEU A 84 -4.52 4.56 17.96
N TYR A 85 -5.01 5.57 17.21
CA TYR A 85 -4.15 6.56 16.57
C TYR A 85 -3.26 7.30 17.59
N SER A 86 -3.76 7.49 18.82
CA SER A 86 -2.98 8.03 19.94
C SER A 86 -1.76 7.17 20.31
N GLN A 87 -1.79 5.87 20.01
CA GLN A 87 -0.77 4.88 20.34
C GLN A 87 0.03 4.46 19.09
N ARG A 88 0.99 5.30 18.68
CA ARG A 88 1.82 5.13 17.47
C ARG A 88 2.50 3.76 17.30
N VAL A 89 2.71 3.01 18.38
CA VAL A 89 3.32 1.68 18.35
C VAL A 89 2.42 0.65 17.63
N PHE A 90 1.10 0.73 17.82
CA PHE A 90 0.14 -0.20 17.21
C PHE A 90 0.08 -0.05 15.69
N LEU A 91 0.22 1.18 15.17
CA LEU A 91 0.19 1.44 13.73
C LEU A 91 1.33 0.75 12.97
N ARG A 92 2.48 0.54 13.61
CA ARG A 92 3.63 -0.12 12.97
C ARG A 92 3.40 -1.63 12.83
N VAL A 93 2.81 -2.27 13.84
CA VAL A 93 2.52 -3.72 13.83
C VAL A 93 1.40 -4.05 12.84
N ILE A 94 0.40 -3.17 12.73
CA ILE A 94 -0.77 -3.38 11.89
C ILE A 94 -0.47 -3.00 10.41
N GLY A 95 0.57 -2.22 10.15
CA GLY A 95 0.91 -1.72 8.81
C GLY A 95 1.18 -2.78 7.74
N ASP A 96 1.56 -4.00 8.13
CA ASP A 96 1.86 -5.10 7.19
C ASP A 96 0.63 -5.97 6.85
N LEU A 97 -0.43 -5.90 7.67
CA LEU A 97 -1.66 -6.70 7.47
C LEU A 97 -2.45 -6.41 6.18
N PRO A 98 -2.44 -5.20 5.59
CA PRO A 98 -3.05 -4.95 4.28
C PRO A 98 -2.50 -5.84 3.18
N VAL A 99 -1.21 -6.21 3.27
CA VAL A 99 -0.57 -7.11 2.31
C VAL A 99 -1.18 -8.50 2.41
N ALA A 100 -1.33 -9.03 3.63
CA ALA A 100 -2.01 -10.29 3.88
C ALA A 100 -3.46 -10.25 3.38
N GLY A 101 -4.21 -9.19 3.67
CA GLY A 101 -5.58 -9.01 3.17
C GLY A 101 -5.68 -9.00 1.65
N LYS A 102 -4.71 -8.39 0.96
CA LYS A 102 -4.61 -8.39 -0.51
C LYS A 102 -4.34 -9.80 -1.04
N ILE A 103 -3.45 -10.56 -0.40
CA ILE A 103 -3.14 -11.96 -0.77
C ILE A 103 -4.41 -12.81 -0.69
N PHE A 104 -5.09 -12.80 0.46
CA PHE A 104 -6.33 -13.57 0.63
C PHE A 104 -7.40 -13.18 -0.39
N THR A 105 -7.53 -11.90 -0.69
CA THR A 105 -8.52 -11.41 -1.67
C THR A 105 -8.21 -11.91 -3.09
N PHE A 106 -6.96 -11.81 -3.53
CA PHE A 106 -6.58 -12.23 -4.89
C PHE A 106 -6.56 -13.76 -5.04
N LEU A 107 -6.16 -14.51 -4.01
CA LEU A 107 -6.30 -15.97 -4.01
C LEU A 107 -7.77 -16.40 -4.06
N GLY A 108 -8.66 -15.70 -3.35
CA GLY A 108 -10.10 -15.90 -3.49
C GLY A 108 -10.60 -15.69 -4.92
N PHE A 109 -10.01 -14.75 -5.66
CA PHE A 109 -10.35 -14.54 -7.07
C PHE A 109 -9.79 -15.60 -8.01
N VAL A 110 -8.74 -16.35 -7.65
CA VAL A 110 -8.23 -17.46 -8.47
C VAL A 110 -9.31 -18.53 -8.63
N HIS A 111 -9.97 -18.93 -7.54
CA HIS A 111 -10.97 -19.99 -7.55
C HIS A 111 -12.39 -19.54 -7.91
N CYS A 112 -12.55 -18.28 -8.32
CA CYS A 112 -13.88 -17.75 -8.62
C CYS A 112 -14.40 -18.25 -9.98
N ARG A 113 -15.64 -18.73 -10.02
CA ARG A 113 -16.28 -19.26 -11.25
C ARG A 113 -16.67 -18.19 -12.29
N GLU A 114 -16.56 -16.91 -11.95
CA GLU A 114 -16.86 -15.80 -12.85
C GLU A 114 -16.01 -15.81 -14.12
N ASN A 115 -16.49 -15.19 -15.21
CA ASN A 115 -15.67 -15.01 -16.41
C ASN A 115 -14.42 -14.17 -16.10
N THR A 116 -13.24 -14.67 -16.52
CA THR A 116 -11.94 -14.05 -16.22
C THR A 116 -11.81 -12.63 -16.77
N GLU A 117 -12.28 -12.36 -17.98
CA GLU A 117 -12.20 -11.02 -18.61
C GLU A 117 -13.06 -10.00 -17.87
N LYS A 118 -14.29 -10.39 -17.50
CA LYS A 118 -15.19 -9.54 -16.69
C LYS A 118 -14.60 -9.27 -15.31
N LEU A 119 -14.02 -10.29 -14.67
CA LEU A 119 -13.38 -10.15 -13.36
C LEU A 119 -12.16 -9.22 -13.41
N VAL A 120 -11.32 -9.37 -14.43
CA VAL A 120 -10.15 -8.51 -14.63
C VAL A 120 -10.57 -7.07 -14.90
N THR A 121 -11.55 -6.86 -15.76
CA THR A 121 -12.10 -5.52 -16.05
C THR A 121 -12.68 -4.88 -14.79
N TRP A 122 -13.44 -5.64 -14.00
CA TRP A 122 -13.96 -5.20 -12.71
C TRP A 122 -12.85 -4.77 -11.75
N LEU A 123 -11.76 -5.55 -11.66
CA LEU A 123 -10.61 -5.21 -10.81
C LEU A 123 -9.88 -3.94 -11.29
N ILE A 124 -9.70 -3.77 -12.59
CA ILE A 124 -9.09 -2.57 -13.17
C ILE A 124 -9.92 -1.33 -12.81
N VAL A 125 -11.23 -1.37 -13.06
CA VAL A 125 -12.14 -0.26 -12.78
C VAL A 125 -12.13 0.07 -11.29
N LYS A 126 -12.21 -0.94 -10.43
CA LYS A 126 -12.16 -0.79 -8.97
C LYS A 126 -10.85 -0.13 -8.50
N GLU A 127 -9.70 -0.61 -8.96
CA GLU A 127 -8.38 -0.08 -8.56
C GLU A 127 -8.18 1.37 -9.03
N LEU A 128 -8.51 1.66 -10.29
CA LEU A 128 -8.39 3.02 -10.84
C LEU A 128 -9.31 4.00 -10.12
N THR A 129 -10.56 3.59 -9.88
CA THR A 129 -11.53 4.38 -9.12
C THR A 129 -11.08 4.61 -7.69
N GLY A 130 -10.54 3.57 -7.03
CA GLY A 130 -9.99 3.67 -5.69
C GLY A 130 -8.83 4.67 -5.60
N ILE A 131 -7.91 4.65 -6.58
CA ILE A 131 -6.81 5.63 -6.67
C ILE A 131 -7.36 7.04 -6.89
N PHE A 132 -8.35 7.19 -7.78
CA PHE A 132 -8.96 8.47 -8.09
C PHE A 132 -9.63 9.11 -6.86
N ILE A 133 -10.55 8.37 -6.21
CA ILE A 133 -11.27 8.82 -5.02
C ILE A 133 -10.29 9.16 -3.89
N ARG A 134 -9.27 8.32 -3.68
CA ARG A 134 -8.27 8.56 -2.64
C ARG A 134 -7.52 9.86 -2.85
N LYS A 135 -7.19 10.21 -4.09
CA LYS A 135 -6.51 11.48 -4.38
C LYS A 135 -7.43 12.68 -4.26
N GLN A 136 -8.68 12.53 -4.67
CA GLN A 136 -9.69 13.57 -4.54
C GLN A 136 -9.90 13.95 -3.07
N LEU A 137 -10.09 12.96 -2.20
CA LEU A 137 -10.26 13.19 -0.77
C LEU A 137 -9.00 13.78 -0.14
N MET A 138 -7.82 13.29 -0.53
CA MET A 138 -6.57 13.70 0.12
C MET A 138 -5.94 14.97 -0.50
N ALA A 139 -6.66 15.69 -1.37
CA ALA A 139 -6.20 16.90 -2.07
C ALA A 139 -4.79 16.78 -2.69
N LYS A 140 -4.39 15.56 -3.08
CA LYS A 140 -3.07 15.30 -3.66
C LYS A 140 -3.13 15.44 -5.17
N SER A 141 -2.01 15.85 -5.79
CA SER A 141 -1.91 15.93 -7.25
C SER A 141 -2.44 14.66 -7.90
N PHE A 142 -3.25 14.79 -8.95
CA PHE A 142 -3.86 13.66 -9.67
C PHE A 142 -2.84 12.69 -10.29
N ARG A 143 -1.54 13.01 -10.29
CA ARG A 143 -0.48 12.16 -10.83
C ARG A 143 -0.43 10.79 -10.16
N ILE A 144 -0.71 9.72 -10.91
CA ILE A 144 -0.60 8.33 -10.41
C ILE A 144 0.88 8.02 -10.22
N ARG A 145 1.25 7.60 -9.01
CA ARG A 145 2.62 7.17 -8.75
C ARG A 145 2.84 5.91 -9.58
N LYS A 146 3.89 5.90 -10.40
CA LYS A 146 4.26 4.76 -11.25
C LYS A 146 4.31 3.45 -10.44
N SER A 147 4.83 3.50 -9.21
CA SER A 147 4.89 2.32 -8.34
C SER A 147 3.52 1.74 -7.96
N GLU A 148 2.50 2.58 -7.79
CA GLU A 148 1.16 2.13 -7.38
C GLU A 148 0.42 1.50 -8.57
N ALA A 149 0.48 2.15 -9.74
CA ALA A 149 -0.04 1.60 -10.99
C ALA A 149 0.63 0.27 -11.34
N MET A 150 1.96 0.19 -11.22
CA MET A 150 2.71 -1.03 -11.53
C MET A 150 2.35 -2.18 -10.58
N ASN A 151 2.10 -1.90 -9.30
CA ASN A 151 1.68 -2.92 -8.34
C ASN A 151 0.30 -3.49 -8.70
N SER A 152 -0.67 -2.62 -9.00
CA SER A 152 -2.02 -3.06 -9.39
C SER A 152 -1.99 -3.81 -10.73
N PHE A 153 -1.21 -3.34 -11.70
CA PHE A 153 -1.01 -4.02 -12.99
C PHE A 153 -0.43 -5.43 -12.81
N LEU A 154 0.67 -5.58 -12.05
CA LEU A 154 1.30 -6.88 -11.81
C LEU A 154 0.36 -7.86 -11.10
N CYS A 155 -0.40 -7.41 -10.10
CA CYS A 155 -1.37 -8.25 -9.39
C CYS A 155 -2.49 -8.74 -10.33
N ILE A 156 -3.03 -7.84 -11.16
CA ILE A 156 -4.11 -8.17 -12.11
C ILE A 156 -3.59 -9.09 -13.22
N PHE A 157 -2.39 -8.83 -13.73
CA PHE A 157 -1.76 -9.67 -14.74
C PHE A 157 -1.45 -11.07 -14.21
N ALA A 158 -0.91 -11.18 -13.00
CA ALA A 158 -0.68 -12.48 -12.36
C ALA A 158 -1.99 -13.27 -12.17
N LEU A 159 -3.07 -12.59 -11.75
CA LEU A 159 -4.38 -13.23 -11.63
C LEU A 159 -4.91 -13.71 -12.98
N TYR A 160 -4.80 -12.89 -14.03
CA TYR A 160 -5.17 -13.27 -15.39
C TYR A 160 -4.37 -14.48 -15.86
N ALA A 161 -3.05 -14.48 -15.65
CA ALA A 161 -2.18 -15.57 -16.06
C ALA A 161 -2.50 -16.89 -15.34
N VAL A 162 -2.74 -16.84 -14.03
CA VAL A 162 -3.14 -18.01 -13.23
C VAL A 162 -4.47 -18.58 -13.70
N ARG A 163 -5.46 -17.72 -13.95
CA ARG A 163 -6.81 -18.17 -14.35
C ARG A 163 -6.91 -18.65 -15.79
N THR A 164 -6.19 -18.00 -16.72
CA THR A 164 -6.27 -18.31 -18.16
C THR A 164 -5.32 -19.44 -18.55
N TYR A 165 -4.10 -19.46 -18.00
CA TYR A 165 -3.07 -20.43 -18.38
C TYR A 165 -2.81 -21.50 -17.31
N GLY A 166 -3.57 -21.52 -16.21
CA GLY A 166 -3.43 -22.51 -15.15
C GLY A 166 -2.09 -22.46 -14.42
N MET A 167 -1.43 -21.30 -14.39
CA MET A 167 -0.14 -21.15 -13.71
C MET A 167 -0.28 -21.27 -12.17
N SER A 168 0.83 -21.48 -11.47
CA SER A 168 0.81 -21.60 -10.01
C SER A 168 0.33 -20.34 -9.30
N GLU A 169 -0.55 -20.50 -8.31
CA GLU A 169 -1.02 -19.43 -7.40
C GLU A 169 0.10 -18.65 -6.70
N LYS A 170 1.29 -19.27 -6.56
CA LYS A 170 2.49 -18.60 -6.04
C LYS A 170 2.85 -17.33 -6.81
N LEU A 171 2.47 -17.23 -8.08
CA LEU A 171 2.66 -16.02 -8.89
C LEU A 171 1.87 -14.83 -8.37
N VAL A 172 0.65 -15.04 -7.87
CA VAL A 172 -0.19 -13.97 -7.28
C VAL A 172 0.49 -13.43 -6.02
N VAL A 173 1.00 -14.32 -5.17
CA VAL A 173 1.72 -13.94 -3.95
C VAL A 173 3.00 -13.17 -4.31
N ALA A 174 3.79 -13.68 -5.25
CA ALA A 174 5.00 -13.02 -5.73
C ALA A 174 4.72 -11.62 -6.29
N ALA A 175 3.66 -11.47 -7.10
CA ALA A 175 3.27 -10.18 -7.68
C ALA A 175 2.89 -9.14 -6.62
N ILE A 176 2.23 -9.55 -5.53
CA ILE A 176 1.86 -8.66 -4.43
C ILE A 176 3.09 -8.15 -3.67
N PHE A 177 4.12 -9.00 -3.50
CA PHE A 177 5.36 -8.62 -2.82
C PHE A 177 6.38 -7.92 -3.73
N ALA A 178 6.26 -8.01 -5.06
CA ALA A 178 7.23 -7.47 -6.00
C ALA A 178 7.52 -5.98 -5.78
N VAL A 179 6.48 -5.14 -5.68
CA VAL A 179 6.67 -3.67 -5.54
C VAL A 179 7.18 -3.26 -4.15
N PRO A 180 6.64 -3.77 -3.03
CA PRO A 180 7.22 -3.54 -1.70
C PRO A 180 8.71 -3.94 -1.63
N LEU A 181 9.07 -5.11 -2.14
CA LEU A 181 10.44 -5.60 -2.14
C LEU A 181 11.36 -4.69 -2.97
N VAL A 182 10.94 -4.29 -4.18
CA VAL A 182 11.71 -3.36 -5.02
C VAL A 182 11.94 -2.01 -4.32
N LYS A 183 10.97 -1.51 -3.54
CA LYS A 183 11.16 -0.27 -2.75
C LYS A 183 12.15 -0.46 -1.60
N ILE A 184 12.10 -1.57 -0.89
CA ILE A 184 13.04 -1.88 0.19
C ILE A 184 14.45 -2.00 -0.37
N VAL A 185 14.61 -2.77 -1.45
CA VAL A 185 15.90 -2.98 -2.11
C VAL A 185 16.45 -1.66 -2.65
N SER A 186 15.66 -0.88 -3.40
CA SER A 186 16.11 0.43 -3.92
C SER A 186 16.44 1.44 -2.82
N GLY A 187 15.70 1.47 -1.72
CA GLY A 187 16.01 2.31 -0.56
C GLY A 187 17.32 1.89 0.12
N PHE A 188 17.56 0.58 0.24
CA PHE A 188 18.79 0.04 0.81
C PHE A 188 20.01 0.40 -0.07
N PHE A 189 19.95 0.15 -1.38
CA PHE A 189 21.01 0.53 -2.32
C PHE A 189 21.21 2.04 -2.43
N GLY A 190 20.14 2.83 -2.37
CA GLY A 190 20.22 4.29 -2.32
C GLY A 190 20.94 4.78 -1.06
N SER A 191 20.65 4.17 0.10
CA SER A 191 21.31 4.49 1.36
C SER A 191 22.80 4.10 1.37
N LEU A 192 23.14 2.97 0.75
CA LEU A 192 24.53 2.53 0.58
C LEU A 192 25.30 3.48 -0.34
N ARG A 193 24.70 3.87 -1.47
CA ARG A 193 25.30 4.83 -2.41
C ARG A 193 25.48 6.20 -1.76
N ALA A 194 24.48 6.69 -1.02
CA ALA A 194 24.59 7.95 -0.28
C ALA A 194 25.67 7.90 0.82
N ARG A 195 25.83 6.76 1.50
CA ARG A 195 26.92 6.55 2.47
C ARG A 195 28.29 6.48 1.80
N MET A 196 28.42 5.93 0.59
CA MET A 196 29.68 5.93 -0.16
C MET A 196 30.07 7.35 -0.61
N ILE A 197 29.13 8.11 -1.17
CA ILE A 197 29.37 9.50 -1.61
C ILE A 197 29.77 10.40 -0.43
N LYS A 198 29.10 10.23 0.73
CA LYS A 198 29.45 10.98 1.95
C LYS A 198 30.82 10.58 2.53
N LYS A 199 31.30 9.37 2.23
CA LYS A 199 32.64 8.92 2.61
C LYS A 199 33.71 9.51 1.68
N GLU A 200 33.44 9.60 0.37
CA GLU A 200 34.31 10.26 -0.60
C GLU A 200 34.45 11.77 -0.32
N GLU A 201 33.38 12.50 0.01
CA GLU A 201 33.46 13.93 0.37
C GLU A 201 34.29 14.18 1.64
N VAL A 202 34.33 13.24 2.59
CA VAL A 202 35.16 13.35 3.81
C VAL A 202 36.63 13.07 3.50
N VAL A 203 36.93 12.13 2.60
CA VAL A 203 38.30 11.84 2.16
C VAL A 203 38.88 12.99 1.33
N VAL A 204 38.07 13.60 0.44
CA VAL A 204 38.49 14.74 -0.38
C VAL A 204 38.69 16.02 0.45
N LYS A 205 38.03 16.17 1.61
CA LYS A 205 38.30 17.29 2.53
C LYS A 205 39.51 17.08 3.45
N GLN A 206 39.95 15.84 3.68
CA GLN A 206 41.13 15.55 4.50
C GLN A 206 42.46 15.66 3.72
N GLN A 207 42.46 15.35 2.41
CA GLN A 207 43.65 15.52 1.57
C GLN A 207 44.20 16.96 1.48
N PRO A 208 43.39 18.02 1.29
CA PRO A 208 43.92 19.40 1.20
C PRO A 208 44.48 19.92 2.53
N GLU A 209 43.99 19.45 3.69
CA GLU A 209 44.52 19.87 5.00
C GLU A 209 45.85 19.18 5.37
N GLU A 210 46.14 17.99 4.86
CA GLU A 210 47.43 17.31 5.07
C GLU A 210 48.54 17.86 4.18
N GLU A 211 48.24 18.23 2.92
CA GLU A 211 49.19 18.90 2.02
C GLU A 211 49.57 20.31 2.51
N GLU A 212 48.62 21.09 3.03
CA GLU A 212 48.94 22.43 3.56
C GLU A 212 49.80 22.36 4.85
N LYS A 213 49.60 21.33 5.69
CA LYS A 213 50.41 21.10 6.89
C LYS A 213 51.82 20.57 6.60
N THR A 214 52.02 19.78 5.54
CA THR A 214 53.36 19.31 5.15
C THR A 214 54.18 20.42 4.51
N THR A 215 53.57 21.27 3.68
CA THR A 215 54.25 22.41 3.02
C THR A 215 54.71 23.47 4.03
N ARG A 216 53.92 23.75 5.08
CA ARG A 216 54.31 24.66 6.17
C ARG A 216 55.44 24.14 7.06
N LYS A 217 55.61 22.81 7.18
CA LYS A 217 56.71 22.21 7.96
C LYS A 217 58.04 22.17 7.19
N THR A 218 58.01 22.04 5.86
CA THR A 218 59.24 22.11 5.03
C THR A 218 59.75 23.54 4.88
N ALA A 219 58.88 24.54 4.78
CA ALA A 219 59.28 25.95 4.72
C ALA A 219 59.99 26.47 5.99
N ARG A 220 59.65 25.92 7.17
CA ARG A 220 60.26 26.29 8.46
C ARG A 220 61.62 25.64 8.75
N LYS A 221 62.08 24.69 7.93
CA LYS A 221 63.34 23.97 8.14
C LYS A 221 64.51 24.50 7.29
N ASN A 222 64.23 25.45 6.39
CA ASN A 222 65.19 26.06 5.46
C ASN A 222 65.44 27.56 5.74
N GLN A 223 65.01 28.07 6.91
CA GLN A 223 65.45 29.34 7.49
C GLN A 223 66.28 29.03 8.73
#